data_AF-A0A1I3T4Y1-F1
#
_entry.id   AF-A0A1I3T4Y1-F1
#
_cell.length_a   1.000
_cell.length_b   1.000
_cell.length_c   1.000
_cell.angle_alpha   90.00
_cell.angle_beta   90.00
_cell.angle_gamma   90.00
#
_symmetry.space_group_name_H-M   'P 1'
#
loop_
_entity.id
_entity.type
_entity.pdbx_description
1 polymer ?
#
loop_
_entity_poly.entity_id
_entity_poly.type
_entity_poly.pdbx_seq_one_letter_code
_entity_poly.pdbx_strand_id
1 'polypeptide(L)'
;MELLQSYIDGHHLRFFAEIAKIQERVSKTPIHEQHRRTGQSMRGDGWSNLMTLEHKPAPHTELVYVNGVMQRAGADYDVHDRSVVLRETPSKGDVIQIQYSCPIEVDEAAPQNEARVFLGGQEVGRVQNVRLTPEMRGHNESRMGRRGRR
;
A
#
# COMPACT_ATOMS: atom_id res chain seq x y z
N MET A 1 19.12 -40.56 -24.86
CA MET A 1 18.51 -39.22 -24.94
C MET A 1 17.37 -39.05 -23.94
N GLU A 2 16.63 -40.10 -23.56
CA GLU A 2 15.47 -39.99 -22.63
C GLU A 2 15.82 -39.70 -21.15
N LEU A 3 17.00 -40.10 -20.68
CA LEU A 3 17.41 -39.91 -19.27
C LEU A 3 17.65 -38.44 -18.89
N LEU A 4 18.10 -37.61 -19.84
CA LEU A 4 18.31 -36.16 -19.64
C LEU A 4 16.98 -35.41 -19.56
N GLN A 5 15.97 -35.82 -20.33
CA GLN A 5 14.66 -35.19 -20.33
C GLN A 5 13.93 -35.42 -18.99
N SER A 6 13.97 -36.65 -18.46
CA SER A 6 13.34 -36.94 -17.16
C SER A 6 14.03 -36.23 -15.97
N TYR A 7 15.34 -35.99 -16.06
CA TYR A 7 16.09 -35.23 -15.06
C TYR A 7 15.72 -33.75 -15.07
N ILE A 8 15.58 -33.16 -16.27
CA ILE A 8 15.08 -31.80 -16.45
C ILE A 8 13.64 -31.72 -15.93
N ASP A 9 12.74 -32.59 -16.37
CA ASP A 9 11.33 -32.56 -15.95
C ASP A 9 11.16 -32.73 -14.43
N GLY A 10 11.95 -33.61 -13.80
CA GLY A 10 11.93 -33.82 -12.35
C GLY A 10 12.48 -32.64 -11.53
N HIS A 11 13.53 -31.97 -12.01
CA HIS A 11 14.05 -30.76 -11.36
C HIS A 11 13.12 -29.55 -11.56
N HIS A 12 12.46 -29.47 -12.72
CA HIS A 12 11.50 -28.41 -13.03
C HIS A 12 10.26 -28.50 -12.14
N LEU A 13 9.68 -29.70 -11.95
CA LEU A 13 8.54 -29.91 -11.06
C LEU A 13 8.85 -29.53 -9.60
N ARG A 14 10.08 -29.81 -9.14
CA ARG A 14 10.53 -29.42 -7.79
C ARG A 14 10.67 -27.91 -7.64
N PHE A 15 11.17 -27.22 -8.67
CA PHE A 15 11.27 -25.76 -8.67
C PHE A 15 9.88 -25.08 -8.66
N PHE A 16 8.93 -25.58 -9.46
CA PHE A 16 7.55 -25.06 -9.45
C PHE A 16 6.83 -25.32 -8.12
N ALA A 17 7.04 -26.49 -7.50
CA ALA A 17 6.48 -26.78 -6.18
C ALA A 17 7.05 -25.86 -5.10
N GLU A 18 8.34 -25.51 -5.18
CA GLU A 18 8.96 -24.60 -4.21
C GLU A 18 8.49 -23.16 -4.40
N ILE A 19 8.31 -22.70 -5.64
CA ILE A 19 7.67 -21.41 -5.93
C ILE A 19 6.24 -21.38 -5.37
N ALA A 20 5.46 -22.44 -5.55
CA ALA A 20 4.08 -22.50 -5.05
C ALA A 20 4.03 -22.41 -3.51
N LYS A 21 4.94 -23.09 -2.79
CA LYS A 21 5.03 -22.99 -1.32
C LYS A 21 5.44 -21.60 -0.86
N ILE A 22 6.33 -20.92 -1.59
CA ILE A 22 6.73 -19.54 -1.28
C ILE A 22 5.54 -18.60 -1.47
N GLN A 23 4.76 -18.76 -2.53
CA GLN A 23 3.53 -17.98 -2.77
C GLN A 23 2.47 -18.22 -1.67
N GLU A 24 2.32 -19.47 -1.21
CA GLU A 24 1.43 -19.80 -0.11
C GLU A 24 1.88 -19.18 1.22
N ARG A 25 3.20 -19.14 1.49
CA ARG A 25 3.75 -18.47 2.68
C ARG A 25 3.61 -16.96 2.63
N VAL A 26 3.81 -16.34 1.46
CA VAL A 26 3.66 -14.90 1.26
C VAL A 26 2.20 -14.48 1.36
N SER A 27 1.25 -15.27 0.85
CA SER A 27 -0.19 -15.00 0.96
C SER A 27 -0.76 -15.24 2.37
N LYS A 28 -0.16 -16.14 3.16
CA LYS A 28 -0.57 -16.42 4.55
C LYS A 28 0.13 -15.57 5.60
N THR A 29 1.13 -14.78 5.22
CA THR A 29 1.72 -13.83 6.16
C THR A 29 0.67 -12.75 6.39
N PRO A 30 0.16 -12.57 7.63
CA PRO A 30 -0.77 -11.48 7.89
C PRO A 30 -0.04 -10.20 7.51
N ILE A 31 -0.58 -9.49 6.52
CA ILE A 31 -0.16 -8.13 6.22
C ILE A 31 -0.37 -7.41 7.55
N HIS A 32 0.71 -7.12 8.28
CA HIS A 32 0.59 -6.24 9.44
C HIS A 32 -0.18 -5.04 8.95
N GLU A 33 -1.30 -4.74 9.59
CA GLU A 33 -2.21 -3.67 9.20
C GLU A 33 -1.38 -2.39 9.11
N GLN A 34 -0.88 -2.09 7.91
CA GLN A 34 0.07 -1.02 7.73
C GLN A 34 -0.77 0.23 7.72
N HIS A 35 -0.68 0.97 8.81
CA HIS A 35 -1.37 2.24 8.91
C HIS A 35 -0.42 3.35 8.46
N ARG A 36 -0.96 4.28 7.66
CA ARG A 36 -0.29 5.54 7.37
C ARG A 36 -0.71 6.57 8.41
N ARG A 37 0.27 7.23 9.04
CA ARG A 37 0.03 8.40 9.90
C ARG A 37 -0.28 9.60 9.01
N THR A 38 -1.39 10.27 9.28
CA THR A 38 -1.85 11.47 8.59
C THR A 38 -2.14 12.57 9.61
N GLY A 39 -1.89 13.82 9.24
CA GLY A 39 -2.22 15.00 10.03
C GLY A 39 -2.93 16.05 9.17
N GLN A 40 -3.96 16.67 9.71
CA GLN A 40 -4.74 17.73 9.06
C GLN A 40 -4.86 18.92 10.02
N SER A 41 -4.82 20.12 9.48
CA SER A 41 -4.95 21.37 10.24
C SER A 41 -5.95 22.29 9.56
N MET A 42 -6.80 22.94 10.33
CA MET A 42 -7.77 23.92 9.83
C MET A 42 -8.01 25.03 10.83
N ARG A 43 -8.66 26.10 10.37
CA ARG A 43 -9.07 27.22 11.22
C ARG A 43 -10.57 27.17 11.48
N GLY A 44 -10.96 27.42 12.72
CA GLY A 44 -12.35 27.63 13.09
C GLY A 44 -12.93 28.81 12.32
N ASP A 45 -14.17 28.67 11.86
CA ASP A 45 -14.91 29.73 11.17
C ASP A 45 -15.80 30.52 12.14
N GLY A 46 -16.04 30.01 13.34
CA GLY A 46 -16.96 30.57 14.34
C GLY A 46 -18.40 30.07 14.22
N TRP A 47 -18.69 29.13 13.31
CA TRP A 47 -20.05 28.69 12.99
C TRP A 47 -20.19 27.17 12.91
N SER A 48 -19.22 26.47 12.33
CA SER A 48 -19.24 25.02 12.14
C SER A 48 -18.41 24.30 13.19
N ASN A 49 -18.97 23.22 13.72
CA ASN A 49 -18.28 22.25 14.57
C ASN A 49 -17.92 20.95 13.83
N LEU A 50 -18.26 20.86 12.54
CA LEU A 50 -18.02 19.68 11.70
C LEU A 50 -16.76 19.86 10.85
N MET A 51 -15.89 18.87 10.91
CA MET A 51 -14.65 18.80 10.13
C MET A 51 -14.62 17.53 9.31
N THR A 52 -14.29 17.65 8.03
CA THR A 52 -14.14 16.50 7.13
C THR A 52 -12.67 16.17 6.94
N LEU A 53 -12.31 14.92 7.23
CA LEU A 53 -10.99 14.35 7.06
C LEU A 53 -10.78 13.85 5.63
N GLU A 54 -9.55 13.94 5.15
CA GLU A 54 -9.16 13.40 3.84
C GLU A 54 -9.38 11.88 3.75
N HIS A 55 -9.04 11.15 4.82
CA HIS A 55 -9.17 9.70 4.91
C HIS A 55 -9.94 9.28 6.16
N LYS A 56 -10.52 8.07 6.10
CA LYS A 56 -11.16 7.46 7.25
C LYS A 56 -10.10 7.07 8.30
N PRO A 57 -10.20 7.55 9.55
CA PRO A 57 -9.31 7.12 10.61
C PRO A 57 -9.60 5.66 10.99
N ALA A 58 -8.55 4.93 11.29
CA ALA A 58 -8.65 3.67 12.00
C ALA A 58 -9.21 3.94 13.42
N PRO A 59 -10.03 3.04 13.98
CA PRO A 59 -10.69 3.27 15.27
C PRO A 59 -9.70 3.62 16.39
N HIS A 60 -10.01 4.67 17.16
CA HIS A 60 -9.26 5.09 18.35
C HIS A 60 -7.81 5.52 18.09
N THR A 61 -7.50 5.99 16.88
CA THR A 61 -6.16 6.46 16.50
C THR A 61 -6.06 7.98 16.41
N GLU A 62 -7.20 8.65 16.50
CA GLU A 62 -7.38 10.08 16.40
C GLU A 62 -6.88 10.83 17.64
N LEU A 63 -6.23 11.96 17.41
CA LEU A 63 -5.84 12.95 18.40
C LEU A 63 -6.25 14.31 17.87
N VAL A 64 -7.12 15.01 18.60
CA VAL A 64 -7.66 16.32 18.23
C VAL A 64 -7.13 17.36 19.19
N TYR A 65 -6.64 18.48 18.66
CA TYR A 65 -6.16 19.62 19.43
C TYR A 65 -6.85 20.89 18.94
N VAL A 66 -7.29 21.74 19.87
CA VAL A 66 -7.82 23.08 19.57
C VAL A 66 -6.91 24.09 20.28
N ASN A 67 -6.30 25.00 19.52
CA ASN A 67 -5.28 25.94 20.00
C ASN A 67 -4.16 25.27 20.82
N GLY A 68 -3.78 24.05 20.44
CA GLY A 68 -2.76 23.24 21.13
C GLY A 68 -3.26 22.47 22.35
N VAL A 69 -4.52 22.64 22.75
CA VAL A 69 -5.13 21.90 23.88
C VAL A 69 -5.75 20.61 23.36
N MET A 70 -5.28 19.47 23.88
CA MET A 70 -5.83 18.15 23.52
C MET A 70 -7.29 18.03 23.97
N GLN A 71 -8.13 17.59 23.05
CA GLN A 71 -9.55 17.31 23.25
C GLN A 71 -9.76 15.82 23.56
N ARG A 72 -10.84 15.47 24.27
CA ARG A 72 -11.17 14.10 24.67
C ARG A 72 -12.27 13.51 23.79
N ALA A 73 -12.00 12.34 23.19
CA ALA A 73 -13.00 11.60 22.43
C ALA A 73 -14.20 11.22 23.31
N GLY A 74 -15.42 11.34 22.78
CA GLY A 74 -16.68 11.07 23.48
C GLY A 74 -17.06 12.09 24.56
N ALA A 75 -16.22 13.09 24.82
CA ALA A 75 -16.52 14.18 25.75
C ALA A 75 -16.52 15.53 25.03
N ASP A 76 -15.48 15.82 24.25
CA ASP A 76 -15.26 17.09 23.57
C ASP A 76 -15.47 16.96 22.05
N TYR A 77 -15.36 15.75 21.51
CA TYR A 77 -15.63 15.46 20.11
C TYR A 77 -16.06 14.01 19.88
N ASP A 78 -16.71 13.78 18.75
CA ASP A 78 -17.12 12.47 18.25
C ASP A 78 -16.60 12.29 16.81
N VAL A 79 -16.27 11.05 16.42
CA VAL A 79 -15.78 10.71 15.07
C VAL A 79 -16.72 9.74 14.39
N HIS A 80 -17.16 10.08 13.18
CA HIS A 80 -18.06 9.29 12.37
C HIS A 80 -17.59 9.22 10.93
N ASP A 81 -17.21 8.04 10.47
CA ASP A 81 -16.60 7.84 9.15
C ASP A 81 -15.40 8.78 8.93
N ARG A 82 -15.53 9.79 8.06
CA ARG A 82 -14.50 10.82 7.81
C ARG A 82 -14.77 12.14 8.50
N SER A 83 -15.70 12.19 9.44
CA SER A 83 -16.12 13.42 10.10
C SER A 83 -15.69 13.44 11.55
N VAL A 84 -15.10 14.56 11.96
CA VAL A 84 -14.90 14.89 13.38
C VAL A 84 -15.89 15.99 13.73
N VAL A 85 -16.73 15.74 14.74
CA VAL A 85 -17.72 16.68 15.25
C VAL A 85 -17.28 17.14 16.62
N LEU A 86 -16.87 18.40 16.74
CA LEU A 86 -16.59 19.01 18.03
C LEU A 86 -17.90 19.31 18.75
N ARG A 87 -17.93 19.18 20.08
CA ARG A 87 -19.12 19.53 20.87
C ARG A 87 -19.30 21.03 21.02
N GLU A 88 -18.19 21.75 21.03
CA GLU A 88 -18.19 23.22 21.02
C GLU A 88 -17.70 23.73 19.66
N THR A 89 -18.39 24.75 19.15
CA THR A 89 -17.98 25.42 17.93
C THR A 89 -16.71 26.23 18.19
N PRO A 90 -15.59 25.95 17.49
CA PRO A 90 -14.37 26.75 17.65
C PRO A 90 -14.61 28.20 17.24
N SER A 91 -13.98 29.12 17.96
CA SER A 91 -14.01 30.53 17.60
C SER A 91 -13.33 30.77 16.25
N LYS A 92 -13.74 31.85 15.59
CA LYS A 92 -13.13 32.25 14.32
C LYS A 92 -11.63 32.46 14.52
N GLY A 93 -10.82 31.71 13.77
CA GLY A 93 -9.36 31.79 13.81
C GLY A 93 -8.68 30.77 14.72
N ASP A 94 -9.42 30.04 15.56
CA ASP A 94 -8.90 28.94 16.37
C ASP A 94 -8.21 27.92 15.47
N VAL A 95 -7.08 27.38 15.92
CA VAL A 95 -6.30 26.39 15.17
C VAL A 95 -6.70 25.00 15.62
N ILE A 96 -7.30 24.22 14.73
CA ILE A 96 -7.66 22.83 15.00
C ILE A 96 -6.70 21.91 14.26
N GLN A 97 -6.08 20.99 15.00
CA GLN A 97 -5.14 20.01 14.48
C GLN A 97 -5.65 18.61 14.80
N ILE A 98 -5.65 17.75 13.79
CA ILE A 98 -6.12 16.38 13.91
C ILE A 98 -5.03 15.47 13.38
N GLN A 99 -4.59 14.52 14.20
CA GLN A 99 -3.65 13.47 13.80
C GLN A 99 -4.34 12.13 13.92
N TYR A 100 -4.20 11.27 12.92
CA TYR A 100 -4.84 9.95 12.92
C TYR A 100 -4.04 8.97 12.08
N SER A 101 -4.35 7.68 12.24
CA SER A 101 -3.79 6.64 11.40
C SER A 101 -4.89 6.15 10.45
N CYS A 102 -4.62 6.00 9.16
CA CYS A 102 -5.57 5.42 8.21
C CYS A 102 -5.01 4.10 7.64
N PRO A 103 -5.87 3.12 7.32
CA PRO A 103 -5.44 1.96 6.56
C PRO A 103 -4.79 2.40 5.26
N ILE A 104 -3.69 1.75 4.87
CA ILE A 104 -3.21 1.87 3.50
C ILE A 104 -4.16 1.04 2.64
N GLU A 105 -4.97 1.70 1.82
CA GLU A 105 -5.72 1.03 0.77
C GLU A 105 -4.70 0.44 -0.21
N VAL A 106 -4.49 -0.88 -0.11
CA VAL A 106 -3.77 -1.61 -1.13
C VAL A 106 -4.74 -1.76 -2.28
N ASP A 107 -4.56 -0.94 -3.32
CA ASP A 107 -5.39 -0.96 -4.52
C ASP A 107 -5.27 -2.34 -5.18
N GLU A 108 -6.23 -3.22 -4.89
CA GLU A 108 -6.29 -4.60 -5.39
C GLU A 108 -6.46 -4.64 -6.92
N ALA A 109 -6.76 -3.49 -7.54
CA ALA A 109 -6.99 -3.32 -8.98
C ALA A 109 -5.76 -2.92 -9.80
N ALA A 110 -4.61 -2.63 -9.19
CA ALA A 110 -3.40 -2.41 -9.99
C ALA A 110 -2.93 -3.75 -10.58
N PRO A 111 -2.77 -3.90 -11.92
CA PRO A 111 -2.29 -5.14 -12.51
C PRO A 111 -0.91 -5.44 -11.94
N GLN A 112 -0.88 -6.41 -11.05
CA GLN A 112 0.31 -6.79 -10.34
C GLN A 112 1.25 -7.47 -11.33
N ASN A 113 2.24 -6.71 -11.84
CA ASN A 113 3.39 -7.12 -12.63
C ASN A 113 3.34 -8.59 -13.10
N GLU A 114 2.81 -8.83 -14.31
CA GLU A 114 2.83 -10.14 -14.95
C GLU A 114 4.25 -10.38 -15.49
N ALA A 115 4.98 -11.32 -14.90
CA ALA A 115 6.20 -11.85 -15.49
C ALA A 115 5.85 -13.04 -16.38
N ARG A 116 6.24 -12.97 -17.65
CA ARG A 116 6.17 -14.10 -18.57
C ARG A 116 7.46 -14.89 -18.51
N VAL A 117 7.34 -16.19 -18.27
CA VAL A 117 8.49 -17.10 -18.21
C VAL A 117 8.68 -17.69 -19.60
N PHE A 118 9.85 -17.44 -20.20
CA PHE A 118 10.21 -17.99 -21.50
C PHE A 118 11.32 -19.03 -21.36
N LEU A 119 11.19 -20.16 -22.04
CA LEU A 119 12.25 -21.16 -22.22
C LEU A 119 12.47 -21.38 -23.72
N GLY A 120 13.70 -21.19 -24.19
CA GLY A 120 14.02 -21.34 -25.62
C GLY A 120 13.25 -20.41 -26.57
N GLY A 121 12.73 -19.29 -26.06
CA GLY A 121 11.89 -18.35 -26.82
C GLY A 121 10.39 -18.68 -26.80
N GLN A 122 9.97 -19.78 -26.17
CA GLN A 122 8.57 -20.13 -26.00
C GLN A 122 8.08 -19.75 -24.60
N GLU A 123 6.91 -19.11 -24.52
CA GLU A 123 6.25 -18.81 -23.25
C GLU A 123 5.80 -20.12 -22.60
N VAL A 124 6.29 -20.41 -21.40
CA VAL A 124 5.98 -21.63 -20.64
C VAL A 124 5.14 -21.35 -19.40
N GLY A 125 4.89 -20.08 -19.09
CA GLY A 125 4.03 -19.72 -17.97
C GLY A 125 3.94 -18.22 -17.72
N ARG A 126 2.96 -17.86 -16.90
CA ARG A 126 2.69 -16.49 -16.45
C ARG A 126 2.69 -16.47 -14.93
N VAL A 127 3.41 -15.51 -14.37
CA VAL A 127 3.50 -15.30 -12.93
C VAL A 127 2.97 -13.91 -12.63
N GLN A 128 1.88 -13.82 -11.88
CA GLN A 128 1.34 -12.56 -11.40
C GLN A 128 2.02 -12.17 -10.09
N ASN A 129 1.94 -10.88 -9.73
CA ASN A 129 2.38 -10.40 -8.41
C ASN A 129 3.90 -10.46 -8.18
N VAL A 130 4.70 -10.28 -9.25
CA VAL A 130 6.15 -10.28 -9.11
C VAL A 130 6.63 -8.96 -8.50
N ARG A 131 7.16 -9.06 -7.27
CA ARG A 131 7.87 -7.97 -6.61
C ARG A 131 9.30 -7.93 -7.15
N LEU A 132 9.59 -7.01 -8.06
CA LEU A 132 10.94 -6.78 -8.55
C LEU A 132 11.78 -6.17 -7.42
N THR A 133 12.84 -6.85 -7.00
CA THR A 133 13.83 -6.25 -6.10
C THR A 133 14.57 -5.11 -6.84
N PRO A 134 15.15 -4.13 -6.13
CA PRO A 134 15.91 -3.04 -6.75
C PRO A 134 17.00 -3.52 -7.71
N GLU A 135 17.56 -4.70 -7.43
CA GLU A 135 18.59 -5.39 -8.21
C GLU A 135 18.08 -5.86 -9.58
N MET A 136 16.78 -6.14 -9.70
CA MET A 136 16.13 -6.57 -10.95
C MET A 136 15.70 -5.41 -11.86
N ARG A 137 15.76 -4.16 -11.37
CA ARG A 137 15.35 -2.97 -12.14
C ARG A 137 16.43 -2.49 -13.14
N GLY A 138 17.69 -2.90 -12.95
CA GLY A 138 18.84 -2.37 -13.69
C GLY A 138 19.17 -3.04 -15.04
N HIS A 139 18.51 -4.14 -15.42
CA HIS A 139 18.93 -4.92 -16.60
C HIS A 139 18.17 -4.65 -17.90
N ASN A 140 17.15 -3.80 -17.90
CA ASN A 140 16.31 -3.56 -19.09
C ASN A 140 16.72 -2.39 -19.99
N GLU A 141 17.80 -1.65 -19.68
CA GLU A 141 18.22 -0.51 -20.51
C GLU A 141 19.39 -0.77 -21.47
N SER A 142 19.97 -1.98 -21.49
CA SER A 142 21.19 -2.24 -22.29
C SER A 142 20.95 -2.91 -23.65
N ARG A 143 19.80 -2.70 -24.31
CA ARG A 143 19.56 -3.21 -25.67
C ARG A 143 18.67 -2.32 -26.54
N MET A 144 19.01 -1.04 -26.68
CA MET A 144 18.64 -0.27 -27.88
C MET A 144 19.81 0.58 -28.38
N GLY A 145 20.35 0.21 -29.55
CA GLY A 145 20.75 1.21 -30.55
C GLY A 145 22.19 1.73 -30.56
N ARG A 146 23.20 0.87 -30.68
CA ARG A 146 24.42 1.24 -31.43
C ARG A 146 24.11 1.21 -32.94
N ARG A 147 23.76 2.37 -33.51
CA ARG A 147 23.86 2.74 -34.94
C ARG A 147 23.99 4.26 -34.95
N GLY A 148 24.93 4.93 -35.59
CA GLY A 148 26.10 4.58 -36.37
C GLY A 148 26.68 5.93 -36.80
N ARG A 149 28.00 6.06 -36.74
CA ARG A 149 28.77 7.18 -37.32
C ARG A 149 28.31 7.47 -38.75
N ARG A 150 28.10 8.74 -39.06
CA ARG A 150 28.78 9.44 -40.16
C ARG A 150 28.82 10.93 -39.85
#